data_AF-I4H9H1-F1
#
_entry.id   AF-I4H9H1-F1
#
_cell.length_a   1.000
_cell.length_b   1.000
_cell.length_c   1.000
_cell.angle_alpha   90.00
_cell.angle_beta   90.00
_cell.angle_gamma   90.00
#
_symmetry.space_group_name_H-M   'P 1'
#
loop_
_entity.id
_entity.type
_entity.pdbx_description
1 polymer ?
#
loop_
_entity_poly.entity_id
_entity_poly.type
_entity_poly.pdbx_seq_one_letter_code
_entity_poly.pdbx_strand_id
1 'polypeptide(L)'
;MDDIVLRCAKRCLKSEANKKFIDKTISGTHSFEYEPFRKMLMIVIGLATLEKIEKKLEKTDKISALKGDLVNLKKSRNRAAHTHTKGTLRTYDAPSKTKHDFDRIYALLTELDAELQRHKC
;
A
#
# COMPACT_ATOMS: atom_id res chain seq x y z
N MET A 1 -6.42 0.90 -27.88
CA MET A 1 -5.49 1.46 -26.87
C MET A 1 -5.48 0.57 -25.63
N ASP A 2 -6.66 0.25 -25.11
CA ASP A 2 -6.90 -0.59 -23.94
C ASP A 2 -6.20 -1.94 -23.98
N ASP A 3 -6.27 -2.63 -25.11
CA ASP A 3 -5.63 -3.94 -25.31
C ASP A 3 -4.09 -3.88 -25.16
N ILE A 4 -3.46 -2.75 -25.51
CA ILE A 4 -2.02 -2.52 -25.26
C ILE A 4 -1.75 -2.47 -23.75
N VAL A 5 -2.60 -1.74 -23.01
CA VAL A 5 -2.50 -1.64 -21.55
C VAL A 5 -2.73 -3.00 -20.89
N LEU A 6 -3.77 -3.74 -21.32
CA LEU A 6 -4.09 -5.07 -20.80
C LEU A 6 -2.94 -6.06 -21.04
N ARG A 7 -2.36 -6.09 -22.24
CA ARG A 7 -1.18 -6.92 -22.52
C ARG A 7 0.01 -6.52 -21.66
N CYS A 8 0.25 -5.22 -21.50
CA CYS A 8 1.32 -4.73 -20.64
C CYS A 8 1.10 -5.17 -19.18
N ALA A 9 -0.12 -4.99 -18.66
CA ALA A 9 -0.49 -5.40 -17.30
C ALA A 9 -0.32 -6.91 -17.09
N LYS A 10 -0.78 -7.75 -18.02
CA LYS A 10 -0.62 -9.21 -17.95
C LYS A 10 0.84 -9.65 -17.93
N ARG A 11 1.71 -8.95 -18.67
CA ARG A 11 3.14 -9.25 -18.75
C ARG A 11 3.92 -8.76 -17.52
N CYS A 12 3.56 -7.58 -17.00
CA CYS A 12 4.34 -6.89 -15.97
C CYS A 12 3.87 -7.17 -14.54
N LEU A 13 2.56 -7.34 -14.33
CA LEU A 13 1.96 -7.53 -13.00
C LEU A 13 1.88 -9.01 -12.65
N LYS A 14 2.31 -9.35 -11.44
CA LYS A 14 2.25 -10.69 -10.86
C LYS A 14 1.04 -10.85 -9.96
N SER A 15 0.61 -9.78 -9.28
CA SER A 15 -0.54 -9.83 -8.38
C SER A 15 -1.86 -9.87 -9.15
N GLU A 16 -2.68 -10.89 -8.89
CA GLU A 16 -4.04 -10.98 -9.45
C GLU A 16 -4.93 -9.83 -9.01
N ALA A 17 -4.71 -9.27 -7.81
CA ALA A 17 -5.45 -8.10 -7.35
C ALA A 17 -5.13 -6.86 -8.21
N ASN A 18 -3.86 -6.67 -8.57
CA ASN A 18 -3.44 -5.56 -9.43
C ASN A 18 -3.96 -5.72 -10.86
N LYS A 19 -3.96 -6.95 -11.39
CA LYS A 19 -4.56 -7.24 -12.71
C LYS A 19 -6.06 -6.90 -12.74
N LYS A 20 -6.81 -7.32 -11.72
CA LYS A 20 -8.25 -6.99 -11.58
C LYS A 20 -8.48 -5.49 -11.44
N PHE A 21 -7.62 -4.78 -10.71
CA PHE A 21 -7.70 -3.33 -10.58
C PHE A 21 -7.52 -2.63 -11.92
N ILE A 22 -6.56 -3.04 -12.73
CA ILE A 22 -6.34 -2.49 -14.07
C ILE A 22 -7.53 -2.79 -15.00
N ASP A 23 -8.04 -4.02 -14.99
CA ASP A 23 -9.19 -4.42 -15.78
C ASP A 23 -10.41 -3.52 -15.51
N LYS A 24 -10.71 -3.27 -14.22
CA LYS A 24 -11.75 -2.34 -13.80
C LYS A 24 -11.45 -0.90 -14.25
N THR A 25 -10.21 -0.45 -14.13
CA THR A 25 -9.81 0.92 -14.53
C THR A 25 -10.01 1.15 -16.02
N ILE A 26 -9.65 0.16 -16.85
CA ILE A 26 -9.81 0.20 -18.29
C ILE A 26 -11.30 0.16 -18.66
N SER A 27 -12.09 -0.71 -18.05
CA SER A 27 -13.53 -0.82 -18.35
C SER A 27 -14.33 0.45 -18.09
N GLY A 28 -13.86 1.32 -17.18
CA GLY A 28 -14.48 2.61 -16.87
C GLY A 28 -13.99 3.78 -17.74
N THR A 29 -13.02 3.54 -18.64
CA THR A 29 -12.49 4.55 -19.55
C THR A 29 -13.10 4.36 -20.93
N HIS A 30 -13.84 5.35 -21.40
CA HIS A 30 -14.54 5.27 -22.70
C HIS A 30 -14.05 6.31 -23.72
N SER A 31 -13.09 7.16 -23.33
CA SER A 31 -12.55 8.19 -24.21
C SER A 31 -11.34 7.66 -24.99
N PHE A 32 -11.39 7.80 -26.32
CA PHE A 32 -10.28 7.52 -27.24
C PHE A 32 -9.24 8.64 -27.23
N GLU A 33 -8.93 9.12 -26.03
CA GLU A 33 -8.04 10.26 -25.80
C GLU A 33 -6.69 9.77 -25.28
N TYR A 34 -5.63 10.52 -25.64
CA TYR A 34 -4.28 10.16 -25.26
C TYR A 34 -4.02 10.28 -23.75
N GLU A 35 -4.56 11.31 -23.08
CA GLU A 35 -4.30 11.53 -21.65
C GLU A 35 -4.85 10.42 -20.74
N PRO A 36 -6.10 9.94 -20.92
CA PRO A 36 -6.60 8.74 -20.25
C PRO A 36 -5.73 7.51 -20.53
N PHE A 37 -5.34 7.29 -21.79
CA PHE A 37 -4.46 6.18 -22.16
C PHE A 37 -3.09 6.27 -21.46
N ARG A 38 -2.49 7.45 -21.43
CA ARG A 38 -1.22 7.71 -20.74
C ARG A 38 -1.35 7.46 -19.24
N LYS A 39 -2.43 7.91 -18.59
CA LYS A 39 -2.69 7.62 -17.17
C LYS A 39 -2.77 6.12 -16.90
N MET A 40 -3.45 5.35 -17.75
CA MET A 40 -3.51 3.89 -17.61
C MET A 40 -2.13 3.24 -17.70
N LEU A 41 -1.28 3.70 -18.62
CA LEU A 41 0.11 3.23 -18.72
C LEU A 41 0.92 3.57 -17.47
N MET A 42 0.80 4.80 -16.96
CA MET A 42 1.49 5.22 -15.73
C MET A 42 1.11 4.34 -14.54
N ILE A 43 -0.18 4.00 -14.39
CA ILE A 43 -0.65 3.12 -13.31
C ILE A 43 -0.02 1.72 -13.45
N VAL A 44 -0.05 1.11 -14.65
CA VAL A 44 0.54 -0.22 -14.85
C VAL A 44 2.04 -0.22 -14.55
N ILE A 45 2.77 0.79 -15.01
CA ILE A 45 4.21 0.92 -14.77
C ILE A 45 4.49 1.09 -13.27
N GLY A 46 3.75 1.99 -12.61
CA GLY A 46 3.89 2.24 -11.17
C GLY A 46 3.61 1.00 -10.33
N LEU A 47 2.53 0.27 -10.63
CA LEU A 47 2.19 -0.98 -9.95
C LEU A 47 3.25 -2.06 -10.16
N ALA A 48 3.76 -2.21 -11.39
CA ALA A 48 4.82 -3.18 -11.67
C ALA A 48 6.13 -2.87 -10.93
N THR A 49 6.44 -1.59 -10.75
CA THR A 49 7.60 -1.16 -9.94
C THR A 49 7.35 -1.42 -8.45
N LEU A 50 6.16 -1.06 -7.95
CA LEU A 50 5.79 -1.30 -6.56
C LEU A 50 5.85 -2.79 -6.19
N GLU A 51 5.33 -3.68 -7.03
CA GLU A 51 5.41 -5.14 -6.79
C GLU A 51 6.85 -5.64 -6.67
N LYS A 52 7.81 -5.04 -7.41
CA LYS A 52 9.23 -5.40 -7.30
C LYS A 52 9.82 -4.93 -5.97
N ILE A 53 9.48 -3.71 -5.54
CA ILE A 53 9.92 -3.14 -4.26
C ILE A 53 9.37 -3.97 -3.11
N GLU A 54 8.06 -4.22 -3.10
CA GLU A 54 7.40 -5.03 -2.07
C GLU A 54 7.99 -6.44 -2.02
N LYS A 55 8.20 -7.08 -3.18
CA LYS A 55 8.85 -8.41 -3.23
C LYS A 55 10.26 -8.39 -2.66
N LYS A 56 11.02 -7.31 -2.82
CA LYS A 56 12.36 -7.17 -2.26
C LYS A 56 12.32 -7.01 -0.75
N LEU A 57 11.45 -6.13 -0.25
CA LEU A 57 11.28 -5.86 1.18
C LEU A 57 10.69 -7.05 1.94
N GLU A 58 9.84 -7.84 1.28
CA GLU A 58 9.26 -9.05 1.87
C GLU A 58 10.30 -10.16 2.09
N LYS A 59 11.45 -10.16 1.39
CA LYS A 59 12.56 -11.08 1.72
C LYS A 59 13.12 -10.87 3.13
N THR A 60 12.85 -9.71 3.71
CA THR A 60 13.25 -9.33 5.08
C THR A 60 12.04 -9.18 6.01
N ASP A 61 10.88 -9.72 5.61
CA ASP A 61 9.60 -9.65 6.34
C ASP A 61 9.11 -8.22 6.66
N LYS A 62 9.69 -7.19 6.03
CA LYS A 62 9.42 -5.78 6.37
C LYS A 62 8.01 -5.34 5.99
N ILE A 63 7.48 -5.82 4.86
CA ILE A 63 6.11 -5.48 4.43
C ILE A 63 5.09 -6.20 5.31
N SER A 64 5.31 -7.47 5.63
CA SER A 64 4.49 -8.21 6.59
C SER A 64 4.49 -7.57 7.99
N ALA A 65 5.65 -7.16 8.50
CA ALA A 65 5.76 -6.43 9.77
C ALA A 65 4.97 -5.11 9.73
N LEU A 66 5.15 -4.31 8.67
CA LEU A 66 4.43 -3.05 8.50
C LEU A 66 2.92 -3.24 8.45
N LYS A 67 2.43 -4.27 7.73
CA LYS A 67 1.00 -4.61 7.69
C LYS A 67 0.47 -4.95 9.08
N GLY A 68 1.20 -5.77 9.85
CA GLY A 68 0.84 -6.13 11.22
C GLY A 68 0.75 -4.89 12.13
N ASP A 69 1.74 -4.01 12.03
CA ASP A 69 1.82 -2.78 12.81
C ASP A 69 0.66 -1.83 12.52
N LEU A 70 0.32 -1.63 11.24
CA LEU A 70 -0.81 -0.79 10.83
C LEU A 70 -2.16 -1.36 11.32
N VAL A 71 -2.33 -2.69 11.32
CA VAL A 71 -3.52 -3.34 11.87
C VAL A 71 -3.62 -3.09 13.38
N ASN A 72 -2.51 -3.20 14.11
CA ASN A 72 -2.48 -2.95 15.55
C ASN A 72 -2.79 -1.48 15.88
N LEU A 73 -2.21 -0.55 15.13
CA LEU A 73 -2.47 0.88 15.28
C LEU A 73 -3.94 1.22 15.01
N LYS A 74 -4.53 0.62 13.96
CA LYS A 74 -5.96 0.78 13.65
C LYS A 74 -6.85 0.26 14.78
N LYS A 75 -6.51 -0.89 15.40
CA LYS A 75 -7.25 -1.44 16.54
C LYS A 75 -7.18 -0.50 17.75
N SER A 76 -6.00 0.01 18.09
CA SER A 76 -5.81 0.95 19.20
C SER A 76 -6.60 2.25 18.96
N ARG A 77 -6.51 2.83 17.75
CA ARG A 77 -7.29 4.00 17.33
C ARG A 77 -8.80 3.76 17.46
N ASN A 78 -9.30 2.64 16.93
CA ASN A 78 -10.73 2.33 16.98
C ASN A 78 -11.20 2.17 18.43
N ARG A 79 -10.42 1.51 19.30
CA ARG A 79 -10.73 1.41 20.73
C ARG A 79 -10.86 2.81 21.36
N ALA A 80 -9.89 3.70 21.11
CA ALA A 80 -9.92 5.07 21.64
C ALA A 80 -11.05 5.94 21.07
N ALA A 81 -11.53 5.67 19.84
CA ALA A 81 -12.64 6.40 19.24
C ALA A 81 -14.02 5.92 19.75
N HIS A 82 -14.13 4.65 20.13
CA HIS A 82 -15.39 4.04 20.59
C HIS A 82 -15.56 4.06 22.12
N THR A 83 -14.76 4.83 22.87
CA THR A 83 -14.80 4.95 24.34
C THR A 83 -15.77 5.99 24.90
N HIS A 84 -16.72 6.49 24.10
CA HIS A 84 -17.79 7.38 24.59
C HIS A 84 -18.87 6.66 25.43
N THR A 85 -18.74 5.34 25.63
CA THR A 85 -19.64 4.53 26.47
C THR A 85 -19.48 4.90 27.95
N LYS A 86 -20.46 5.64 28.48
CA LYS A 86 -20.55 6.08 29.88
C LYS A 86 -20.31 4.91 30.84
N GLY A 87 -19.35 5.03 31.76
CA GLY A 87 -19.15 4.09 32.88
C GLY A 87 -17.99 3.10 32.76
N THR A 88 -17.20 3.10 31.67
CA THR A 88 -16.02 2.22 31.53
C THR A 88 -14.74 3.02 31.80
N LEU A 89 -13.84 2.51 32.64
CA LEU A 89 -12.51 3.09 32.87
C LEU A 89 -11.72 3.16 31.55
N ARG A 90 -11.03 4.28 31.32
CA ARG A 90 -10.24 4.51 30.10
C ARG A 90 -8.97 3.65 30.14
N THR A 91 -8.93 2.58 29.35
CA THR A 91 -7.70 1.79 29.13
C THR A 91 -7.03 2.22 27.83
N TYR A 92 -5.93 2.97 27.95
CA TYR A 92 -5.02 3.27 26.85
C TYR A 92 -3.80 2.34 26.87
N ASP A 93 -3.15 2.19 25.72
CA ASP A 93 -1.83 1.56 25.67
C ASP A 93 -0.83 2.39 26.51
N ALA A 94 0.10 1.70 27.17
CA ALA A 94 1.14 2.37 27.96
C ALA A 94 2.04 3.24 27.05
N PRO A 95 2.52 4.40 27.51
CA PRO A 95 3.40 5.26 26.71
C PRO A 95 4.64 4.57 26.17
N SER A 96 5.21 3.63 26.94
CA SER A 96 6.37 2.82 26.53
C SER A 96 6.09 1.96 25.30
N LYS A 97 4.90 1.38 25.23
CA LYS A 97 4.46 0.58 24.07
C LYS A 97 4.27 1.47 22.84
N THR A 98 3.61 2.62 23.00
CA THR A 98 3.43 3.59 21.91
C THR A 98 4.78 4.05 21.35
N LYS A 99 5.76 4.33 22.22
CA LYS A 99 7.12 4.71 21.80
C LYS A 99 7.81 3.59 21.02
N HIS A 100 7.78 2.36 21.55
CA HIS A 100 8.35 1.19 20.87
C HIS A 100 7.73 0.95 19.49
N ASP A 101 6.39 1.02 19.39
CA ASP A 101 5.70 0.86 18.11
C ASP A 101 6.04 2.00 17.12
N PHE A 102 6.19 3.23 17.60
CA PHE A 102 6.65 4.36 16.79
C PHE A 102 8.05 4.11 16.22
N ASP A 103 9.02 3.75 17.07
CA ASP A 103 10.41 3.52 16.65
C ASP A 103 10.48 2.41 15.60
N ARG A 104 9.71 1.32 15.79
CA ARG A 104 9.63 0.20 14.83
C ARG A 104 9.02 0.63 13.49
N ILE A 105 7.85 1.28 13.51
CA ILE A 105 7.16 1.71 12.29
C ILE A 105 8.01 2.73 11.52
N TYR A 106 8.62 3.68 12.24
CA TYR A 106 9.46 4.70 11.64
C TYR A 106 10.64 4.06 10.88
N ALA A 107 11.35 3.12 11.50
CA ALA A 107 12.45 2.42 10.85
C ALA A 107 12.01 1.67 9.57
N LEU A 108 10.84 1.02 9.59
CA LEU A 108 10.28 0.35 8.41
C LEU A 108 9.93 1.33 7.29
N LEU A 109 9.35 2.49 7.63
CA LEU A 109 9.01 3.53 6.66
C LEU A 109 10.26 4.17 6.05
N THR A 110 11.30 4.43 6.85
CA THR A 110 12.57 4.96 6.35
C THR A 110 13.23 4.00 5.36
N GLU A 111 13.18 2.70 5.62
CA GLU A 111 13.70 1.71 4.68
C GLU A 111 12.89 1.67 3.37
N LEU A 112 11.55 1.72 3.48
CA LEU A 112 10.69 1.78 2.30
C LEU A 112 11.00 3.01 1.45
N ASP A 113 11.19 4.17 2.07
CA ASP A 113 11.61 5.40 1.39
C ASP A 113 12.98 5.25 0.72
N ALA A 114 13.95 4.66 1.41
CA ALA A 114 15.27 4.38 0.83
C ALA A 114 15.20 3.45 -0.39
N GLU A 115 14.33 2.43 -0.37
CA GLU A 115 14.08 1.58 -1.53
C GLU A 115 13.39 2.32 -2.68
N LEU A 116 12.42 3.20 -2.37
CA LEU A 116 11.79 4.05 -3.38
C LEU A 116 12.83 4.96 -4.07
N GLN A 117 13.74 5.56 -3.31
CA GLN A 117 14.82 6.39 -3.84
C GLN A 117 15.79 5.59 -4.73
N ARG A 118 16.14 4.35 -4.34
CA ARG A 118 17.01 3.45 -5.14
C ARG A 118 16.39 3.13 -6.51
N HIS A 119 15.07 3.08 -6.58
CA HIS A 119 14.34 2.80 -7.81
C HIS A 119 14.21 4.01 -8.75
N LYS A 120 14.84 5.15 -8.43
CA LYS A 120 14.85 6.40 -9.23
C LYS A 120 13.46 6.72 -9.80
N CYS A 121 12.50 6.91 -8.90
CA CYS A 121 11.28 7.63 -9.22
C CYS A 121 11.57 9.12 -9.41
#